data_AF-A0A661SW51-F1
#
_entry.id   AF-A0A661SW51-F1
#
_cell.length_a   1.000
_cell.length_b   1.000
_cell.length_c   1.000
_cell.angle_alpha   90.00
_cell.angle_beta   90.00
_cell.angle_gamma   90.00
#
_symmetry.space_group_name_H-M   'P 1'
#
loop_
_entity.id
_entity.type
_entity.pdbx_description
1 polymer ?
#
loop_
_entity_poly.entity_id
_entity_poly.type
_entity_poly.pdbx_seq_one_letter_code
_entity_poly.pdbx_strand_id
1 'polypeptide(L)'
;MASLYVDPYPPLRPDHREEIPRRYLRLLKACDKDAAAAFERYFPYLSVQRALQILGAFSHLTRVKRKPRFEAYILPSLRRLRDLLERIHDPGLHALRNLVRDLPR
;
A
#
# COMPACT_ATOMS: atom_id res chain seq x y z
N MET A 1 -11.90 5.51 -0.22
CA MET A 1 -11.56 6.12 -1.53
C MET A 1 -10.06 6.35 -1.58
N ALA A 2 -9.33 5.48 -2.29
CA ALA A 2 -7.90 5.59 -2.63
C ALA A 2 -7.59 4.70 -3.87
N SER A 3 -8.62 4.43 -4.68
CA SER A 3 -8.56 3.51 -5.82
C SER A 3 -7.50 3.95 -6.84
N LEU A 4 -7.35 5.25 -7.08
CA LEU A 4 -6.38 5.77 -8.05
C LEU A 4 -4.91 5.44 -7.71
N TYR A 5 -4.54 5.42 -6.42
CA TYR A 5 -3.16 5.20 -5.98
C TYR A 5 -2.86 3.73 -5.64
N VAL A 6 -3.89 2.96 -5.31
CA VAL A 6 -3.71 1.63 -4.74
C VAL A 6 -4.39 0.54 -5.52
N ASP A 7 -5.39 0.85 -6.35
CA ASP A 7 -5.96 -0.19 -7.19
C ASP A 7 -4.97 -0.60 -8.28
N PRO A 8 -4.93 -1.90 -8.61
CA PRO A 8 -3.97 -2.43 -9.57
C PRO A 8 -4.24 -2.03 -11.03
N TYR A 9 -5.31 -1.27 -11.29
CA TYR A 9 -5.90 -1.18 -12.62
C TYR A 9 -5.13 -0.31 -13.61
N PRO A 10 -4.32 0.68 -13.19
CA PRO A 10 -3.20 1.14 -14.00
C PRO A 10 -1.88 0.57 -13.47
N PRO A 11 -1.03 -0.04 -14.31
CA PRO A 11 0.36 -0.29 -13.97
C PRO A 11 1.12 1.05 -13.87
N LEU A 12 0.97 1.75 -12.75
CA LEU A 12 1.81 2.89 -12.42
C LEU A 12 3.24 2.38 -12.24
N ARG A 13 4.16 2.90 -13.06
CA ARG A 13 5.61 2.68 -12.91
C ARG A 13 6.00 2.94 -11.44
N PRO A 14 6.95 2.18 -10.86
CA PRO A 14 7.38 2.37 -9.47
C PRO A 14 7.67 3.85 -9.15
N ASP A 15 8.31 4.55 -10.08
CA ASP A 15 8.65 5.98 -10.00
C ASP A 15 7.41 6.86 -9.73
N HIS A 16 6.30 6.61 -10.45
CA HIS A 16 5.07 7.39 -10.30
C HIS A 16 4.36 7.10 -8.98
N ARG A 17 4.52 5.89 -8.43
CA ARG A 17 3.93 5.53 -7.13
C ARG A 17 4.62 6.28 -5.99
N GLU A 18 5.88 6.66 -6.11
CA GLU A 18 6.53 7.52 -5.12
C GLU A 18 6.33 9.00 -5.40
N GLU A 19 6.22 9.38 -6.67
CA GLU A 19 6.10 10.78 -7.07
C GLU A 19 4.73 11.38 -6.75
N ILE A 20 3.63 10.62 -6.93
CA ILE A 20 2.27 11.13 -6.70
C ILE A 20 2.08 11.59 -5.24
N PRO A 21 2.38 10.79 -4.19
CA PRO A 21 2.25 11.23 -2.80
C PRO A 21 3.18 12.40 -2.49
N ARG A 22 4.40 12.40 -3.03
CA ARG A 22 5.36 13.51 -2.83
C ARG A 22 4.82 14.81 -3.43
N ARG A 23 4.27 14.76 -4.65
CA ARG A 23 3.67 15.93 -5.31
C ARG A 23 2.43 16.40 -4.58
N TYR A 24 1.55 15.49 -4.18
CA TYR A 24 0.37 15.81 -3.39
C TYR A 24 0.73 16.50 -2.07
N LEU A 25 1.71 15.96 -1.35
CA LEU A 25 2.20 16.55 -0.11
C LEU A 25 2.78 17.96 -0.32
N ARG A 26 3.53 18.21 -1.41
CA ARG A 26 4.02 19.55 -1.74
C ARG A 26 2.88 20.55 -1.95
N LEU A 27 1.84 20.15 -2.67
CA LEU A 27 0.65 20.98 -2.89
C LEU A 27 -0.10 21.21 -1.58
N LEU A 28 -0.25 20.17 -0.75
CA LEU A 28 -0.94 20.25 0.52
C LEU A 28 -0.21 21.19 1.49
N LYS A 29 1.13 21.11 1.58
CA LYS A 29 1.95 22.03 2.40
C LYS A 29 1.77 23.50 2.02
N ALA A 30 1.48 23.80 0.76
CA ALA A 30 1.24 25.17 0.30
C ALA A 30 -0.12 25.72 0.73
N CYS A 31 -1.11 24.85 0.98
CA CYS A 31 -2.47 25.24 1.34
C CYS A 31 -2.74 25.11 2.84
N ASP A 32 -2.26 24.04 3.48
CA ASP A 32 -2.55 23.69 4.87
C ASP A 32 -1.42 22.82 5.46
N LYS A 33 -0.68 23.39 6.42
CA LYS A 33 0.46 22.72 7.07
C LYS A 33 0.02 21.61 8.03
N ASP A 34 -1.11 21.76 8.70
CA ASP A 34 -1.59 20.77 9.67
C ASP A 34 -2.13 19.54 8.94
N ALA A 35 -2.86 19.76 7.84
CA ALA A 35 -3.28 18.68 6.95
C ALA A 35 -2.07 17.96 6.33
N ALA A 36 -1.02 18.69 5.95
CA ALA A 36 0.21 18.09 5.44
C ALA A 36 0.93 17.23 6.49
N ALA A 37 1.03 17.70 7.73
CA ALA A 37 1.60 16.94 8.84
C ALA A 37 0.78 15.67 9.13
N ALA A 38 -0.54 15.77 9.12
CA ALA A 38 -1.42 14.61 9.26
C ALA A 38 -1.23 13.62 8.11
N PHE A 39 -1.09 14.10 6.87
CA PHE A 39 -0.81 13.24 5.72
C PHE A 39 0.52 12.50 5.86
N GLU A 40 1.61 13.20 6.19
CA GLU A 40 2.92 12.58 6.42
C GLU A 40 2.86 11.50 7.50
N ARG A 41 2.12 11.75 8.58
CA ARG A 41 1.96 10.82 9.69
C ARG A 41 1.13 9.58 9.31
N TYR A 42 -0.03 9.76 8.68
CA TYR A 42 -1.03 8.69 8.55
C TYR A 42 -1.02 7.97 7.20
N PHE A 43 -0.52 8.62 6.13
CA PHE A 43 -0.51 8.03 4.79
C PHE A 43 0.27 6.71 4.67
N PRO A 44 1.42 6.51 5.36
CA PRO A 44 2.11 5.22 5.36
C PRO A 44 1.25 4.08 5.93
N TYR A 45 0.55 4.33 7.04
CA TYR A 45 -0.34 3.35 7.68
C TYR A 45 -1.56 3.04 6.81
N LEU A 46 -2.15 4.05 6.16
CA LEU A 46 -3.23 3.84 5.20
C LEU A 46 -2.76 3.00 4.00
N SER A 47 -1.51 3.18 3.57
CA SER A 47 -0.91 2.38 2.49
C SER A 47 -0.74 0.91 2.89
N VAL A 48 -0.32 0.64 4.13
CA VAL A 48 -0.24 -0.72 4.69
C VAL A 48 -1.63 -1.35 4.76
N GLN A 49 -2.59 -0.63 5.35
CA GLN A 49 -3.97 -1.08 5.51
C GLN A 49 -4.60 -1.44 4.16
N ARG A 50 -4.37 -0.64 3.13
CA ARG A 50 -4.89 -0.93 1.79
C ARG A 50 -4.19 -2.10 1.10
N ALA A 51 -2.89 -2.29 1.29
CA ALA A 51 -2.20 -3.48 0.79
C ALA A 51 -2.75 -4.77 1.41
N LEU A 52 -3.03 -4.76 2.72
CA LEU A 52 -3.69 -5.86 3.42
C LEU A 52 -5.11 -6.12 2.88
N GLN A 53 -5.89 -5.07 2.64
CA GLN A 53 -7.22 -5.21 2.02
C GLN A 53 -7.14 -5.88 0.66
N ILE A 54 -6.18 -5.51 -0.19
CA ILE A 54 -6.00 -6.14 -1.51
C ILE A 54 -5.65 -7.62 -1.35
N LEU A 55 -4.68 -7.95 -0.49
CA LEU A 55 -4.29 -9.34 -0.24
C LEU A 55 -5.49 -10.18 0.22
N GLY A 56 -6.27 -9.70 1.19
CA GLY A 56 -7.45 -10.41 1.69
C GLY A 56 -8.55 -10.53 0.64
N ALA A 57 -8.95 -9.42 0.02
CA ALA A 57 -10.04 -9.39 -0.95
C ALA A 57 -9.72 -10.24 -2.19
N PHE A 58 -8.50 -10.14 -2.74
CA PHE A 58 -8.15 -10.84 -3.96
C PHE A 58 -7.84 -12.31 -3.72
N SER A 59 -7.32 -12.68 -2.56
CA SER A 59 -7.23 -14.09 -2.17
C SER A 59 -8.62 -14.72 -2.08
N HIS A 60 -9.59 -14.02 -1.48
CA HIS A 60 -10.98 -14.49 -1.43
C HIS A 60 -11.61 -14.58 -2.83
N LEU A 61 -11.43 -13.57 -3.68
CA LEU A 61 -11.96 -13.59 -5.05
C LEU A 61 -11.36 -14.71 -5.88
N THR A 62 -10.07 -14.98 -5.72
CA THR A 62 -9.35 -16.04 -6.44
C THR A 62 -9.76 -17.43 -5.94
N ARG A 63 -9.65 -17.67 -4.63
CA ARG A 63 -9.81 -19.00 -4.03
C ARG A 63 -11.26 -19.40 -3.77
N VAL A 64 -12.09 -18.47 -3.29
CA VAL A 64 -13.49 -18.74 -2.90
C VAL A 64 -14.45 -18.45 -4.05
N LYS A 65 -14.30 -17.29 -4.71
CA LYS A 65 -15.19 -16.88 -5.81
C LYS A 65 -14.73 -17.32 -7.19
N ARG A 66 -13.62 -18.08 -7.29
CA ARG A 66 -13.08 -18.67 -8.54
C ARG A 66 -12.88 -17.64 -9.66
N LYS A 67 -12.38 -16.44 -9.33
CA LYS A 67 -12.03 -15.39 -10.30
C LYS A 67 -10.50 -15.28 -10.44
N PRO A 68 -9.85 -16.12 -11.26
CA PRO A 68 -8.38 -16.26 -11.30
C PRO A 68 -7.64 -14.99 -11.75
N ARG A 69 -8.30 -14.10 -12.51
CA ARG A 69 -7.72 -12.82 -12.95
C ARG A 69 -7.17 -11.94 -11.81
N PHE A 70 -7.61 -12.15 -10.57
CA PHE A 70 -7.15 -11.37 -9.41
C PHE A 70 -5.83 -11.89 -8.81
N GLU A 71 -5.42 -13.11 -9.17
CA GLU A 71 -4.19 -13.74 -8.67
C GLU A 71 -2.94 -12.94 -9.05
N ALA A 72 -2.94 -12.36 -10.25
CA ALA A 72 -1.87 -11.51 -10.77
C ALA A 72 -1.52 -10.31 -9.88
N TYR A 73 -2.41 -9.92 -8.97
CA TYR A 73 -2.23 -8.77 -8.08
C TYR A 73 -1.81 -9.14 -6.65
N ILE A 74 -1.82 -10.43 -6.29
CA ILE A 74 -1.46 -10.89 -4.94
C ILE A 74 0.03 -10.65 -4.69
N LEU A 75 0.90 -11.17 -5.56
CA LEU A 75 2.35 -11.04 -5.40
C LEU A 75 2.85 -9.58 -5.45
N PRO A 76 2.41 -8.72 -6.40
CA PRO A 76 2.76 -7.29 -6.36
C PRO A 76 2.31 -6.59 -5.08
N SER A 77 1.15 -6.95 -4.53
CA SER A 77 0.64 -6.37 -3.28
C SER A 77 1.45 -6.82 -2.06
N LEU A 78 1.91 -8.08 -2.05
CA LEU A 78 2.79 -8.60 -1.00
C LEU A 78 4.15 -7.89 -1.01
N ARG A 79 4.75 -7.71 -2.19
CA ARG A 79 6.01 -6.95 -2.35
C ARG A 79 5.86 -5.52 -1.87
N ARG A 80 4.78 -4.84 -2.28
CA ARG A 80 4.46 -3.49 -1.80
C ARG A 80 4.31 -3.43 -0.27
N LEU A 81 3.62 -4.40 0.33
CA LEU A 81 3.46 -4.45 1.77
C LEU A 81 4.82 -4.59 2.48
N ARG A 82 5.71 -5.43 1.95
CA ARG A 82 7.07 -5.58 2.46
C ARG A 82 7.83 -4.25 2.41
N ASP A 83 7.85 -3.59 1.25
CA ASP A 83 8.55 -2.31 1.07
C ASP A 83 8.02 -1.22 2.02
N LEU A 84 6.70 -1.17 2.25
CA LEU A 84 6.09 -0.24 3.20
C LEU A 84 6.52 -0.53 4.64
N LEU A 85 6.53 -1.79 5.05
CA LEU A 85 6.88 -2.19 6.42
C LEU A 85 8.36 -2.00 6.74
N GLU A 86 9.25 -2.05 5.75
CA GLU A 86 10.66 -1.69 5.92
C GLU A 86 10.87 -0.19 6.14
N ARG A 87 9.99 0.65 5.59
CA ARG A 87 10.08 2.13 5.71
C ARG A 87 9.43 2.69 6.98
N ILE A 88 8.48 1.96 7.58
CA ILE A 88 7.76 2.40 8.78
C ILE A 88 8.42 1.80 10.02
N HIS A 89 9.10 2.60 10.83
CA HIS A 89 9.74 2.16 12.08
C HIS A 89 8.78 2.20 13.28
N ASP A 90 7.63 1.55 13.16
CA ASP A 90 6.65 1.40 14.26
C ASP A 90 6.77 0.02 14.92
N PRO A 91 7.08 -0.07 16.23
CA PRO A 91 7.12 -1.32 16.97
C PRO A 91 5.81 -2.12 16.91
N GLY A 92 4.66 -1.45 16.81
CA GLY A 92 3.35 -2.09 16.69
C GLY A 92 3.19 -2.93 15.41
N LEU A 93 4.03 -2.71 14.41
CA LEU A 93 4.02 -3.44 13.14
C LEU A 93 5.09 -4.54 13.05
N HIS A 94 5.89 -4.77 14.10
CA HIS A 94 6.99 -5.75 14.07
C HIS A 94 6.52 -7.18 13.75
N ALA A 95 5.42 -7.63 14.37
CA ALA A 95 4.87 -8.96 14.11
C ALA A 95 4.48 -9.13 12.63
N LEU A 96 3.83 -8.10 12.05
CA LEU A 96 3.46 -8.10 10.64
C LEU A 96 4.68 -8.05 9.72
N ARG A 97 5.71 -7.27 10.07
CA ARG A 97 6.97 -7.20 9.31
C ARG A 97 7.65 -8.56 9.26
N ASN A 98 7.77 -9.24 10.41
CA ASN A 98 8.38 -10.56 10.49
C ASN A 98 7.59 -11.58 9.65
N LEU A 99 6.27 -11.62 9.81
CA LEU A 99 5.40 -12.49 9.02
C LEU A 99 5.61 -12.29 7.52
N VAL A 100 5.67 -11.04 7.04
CA VAL A 100 5.84 -10.75 5.61
C VAL A 100 7.24 -11.10 5.11
N ARG A 101 8.27 -11.11 5.96
CA ARG A 101 9.64 -11.54 5.61
C ARG A 101 9.75 -13.05 5.45
N ASP A 102 8.97 -13.81 6.21
CA ASP A 102 8.96 -15.28 6.16
C ASP A 102 8.19 -15.83 4.96
N LEU A 103 7.39 -15.00 4.30
CA LEU A 103 6.64 -15.39 3.09
C LEU A 103 7.54 -15.47 1.83
N PRO A 104 7.25 -16.40 0.90
CA PRO A 104 7.96 -16.53 -0.38
C PRO A 104 8.09 -15.21 -1.16
N ARG A 105 9.14 -15.09 -1.98
CA ARG A 105 9.45 -13.87 -2.76
C ARG A 105 8.84 -13.84 -4.17
#